data_AF-A0A8B6GIP3-F1
#
_entry.id   AF-A0A8B6GIP3-F1
#
_cell.length_a   1.000
_cell.length_b   1.000
_cell.length_c   1.000
_cell.angle_alpha   90.00
_cell.angle_beta   90.00
_cell.angle_gamma   90.00
#
_symmetry.space_group_name_H-M   'P 1'
#
loop_
_entity.id
_entity.type
_entity.pdbx_description
1 polymer ?
#
loop_
_entity_poly.entity_id
_entity_poly.type
_entity_poly.pdbx_seq_one_letter_code
_entity_poly.pdbx_strand_id
1 'polypeptide(L)'
;MPPNHNNVEMEDVMPSYGCPVKMAQCLLKKRNFFCREWTFSKINHCLENRPTCGALIVGGSGCGKSAVCAELTWPTVSQGKQCLLNQRLIAWHFCQAHDIESLSITSFILNLVNQLSESKQINGYLDIINDPEVQRLLNPVEIEKNPDLVFQQAVLEPLQMLEKPERTVFMIVDSIDECYLQSLGEKNGESRTIAELLANNHHNFPPWLLLVCSARKQSKTVTRMFTGFRKISLDDLRKSHVVRDVQQYILCRLDKEERLSNI
;
A
#
# COMPACT_ATOMS: atom_id res chain seq x y z
N MET A 1 -20.09 39.82 14.28
CA MET A 1 -19.98 39.07 13.00
C MET A 1 -19.01 39.82 12.12
N PRO A 2 -17.76 39.35 12.03
CA PRO A 2 -17.26 38.69 10.80
C PRO A 2 -16.20 37.61 11.13
N PRO A 3 -15.44 37.04 10.18
CA PRO A 3 -15.85 35.98 9.26
C PRO A 3 -15.07 34.66 9.45
N ASN A 4 -15.61 33.60 8.82
CA ASN A 4 -15.11 32.22 8.79
C ASN A 4 -13.62 32.09 8.41
N HIS A 5 -12.90 31.26 9.16
CA HIS A 5 -11.59 30.75 8.74
C HIS A 5 -11.75 29.67 7.68
N ASN A 6 -11.12 29.95 6.55
CA ASN A 6 -11.10 29.18 5.32
C ASN A 6 -10.55 27.76 5.49
N ASN A 7 -11.18 26.85 4.75
CA ASN A 7 -10.58 25.61 4.27
C ASN A 7 -9.22 25.92 3.64
N VAL A 8 -8.17 25.33 4.19
CA VAL A 8 -6.88 25.24 3.50
C VAL A 8 -7.00 24.04 2.57
N GLU A 9 -7.33 24.31 1.32
CA GLU A 9 -7.01 23.40 0.21
C GLU A 9 -5.49 23.23 0.23
N MET A 10 -5.02 21.99 0.34
CA MET A 10 -3.62 21.65 0.12
C MET A 10 -3.33 21.97 -1.35
N GLU A 11 -2.60 23.06 -1.60
CA GLU A 11 -1.95 23.29 -2.88
C GLU A 11 -0.95 22.15 -3.13
N ASP A 12 -1.12 21.48 -4.27
CA ASP A 12 -0.20 20.47 -4.77
C ASP A 12 1.19 21.10 -4.96
N VAL A 13 2.14 20.75 -4.09
CA VAL A 13 3.56 21.07 -4.28
C VAL A 13 4.07 20.23 -5.45
N MET A 14 4.39 20.89 -6.57
CA MET A 14 4.94 20.27 -7.77
C MET A 14 6.29 19.61 -7.45
N PRO A 15 6.46 18.29 -7.61
CA PRO A 15 7.79 17.69 -7.61
C PRO A 15 8.58 18.19 -8.83
N SER A 16 9.89 18.39 -8.67
CA SER A 16 10.81 18.89 -9.71
C SER A 16 11.06 17.92 -10.87
N TYR A 17 10.30 16.83 -10.94
CA TYR A 17 10.41 15.76 -11.92
C TYR A 17 9.12 15.74 -12.73
N GLY A 18 9.24 15.81 -14.07
CA GLY A 18 8.17 16.20 -14.97
C GLY A 18 6.84 15.46 -14.79
N CYS A 19 5.76 16.21 -15.09
CA CYS A 19 4.34 15.85 -15.06
C CYS A 19 3.79 15.46 -13.67
N PRO A 20 2.71 16.08 -13.17
CA PRO A 20 2.09 15.66 -11.92
C PRO A 20 1.64 14.19 -12.04
N VAL A 21 2.27 13.31 -11.27
CA VAL A 21 1.89 11.89 -11.23
C VAL A 21 0.53 11.80 -10.53
N LYS A 22 -0.49 11.41 -11.28
CA LYS A 22 -1.84 11.31 -10.75
C LYS A 22 -1.92 10.12 -9.80
N MET A 23 -1.99 10.39 -8.50
CA MET A 23 -2.18 9.34 -7.50
C MET A 23 -3.53 8.64 -7.74
N ALA A 24 -3.51 7.31 -7.86
CA ALA A 24 -4.72 6.50 -8.05
C ALA A 24 -5.71 6.76 -6.90
N GLN A 25 -6.88 7.30 -7.24
CA GLN A 25 -7.89 7.65 -6.24
C GLN A 25 -8.58 6.39 -5.72
N CYS A 26 -8.44 6.08 -4.43
CA CYS A 26 -9.17 4.98 -3.82
C CYS A 26 -10.64 5.36 -3.57
N LEU A 27 -11.59 4.70 -4.25
CA LEU A 27 -13.04 4.93 -4.13
C LEU A 27 -13.60 4.67 -2.71
N LEU A 28 -12.81 4.03 -1.84
CA LEU A 28 -13.18 3.72 -0.45
C LEU A 28 -12.72 4.80 0.54
N LYS A 29 -12.01 5.83 0.08
CA LYS A 29 -11.59 6.95 0.93
C LYS A 29 -12.83 7.59 1.59
N LYS A 30 -12.79 7.73 2.93
CA LYS A 30 -13.87 8.27 3.77
C LYS A 30 -15.18 7.45 3.81
N ARG A 31 -15.19 6.21 3.33
CA ARG A 31 -16.34 5.30 3.51
C ARG A 31 -16.26 4.65 4.89
N ASN A 32 -17.37 4.64 5.63
CA ASN A 32 -17.42 3.98 6.94
C ASN A 32 -16.91 2.54 6.84
N PHE A 33 -15.95 2.21 7.70
CA PHE A 33 -15.42 0.88 7.84
C PHE A 33 -15.98 0.20 9.10
N PHE A 34 -16.24 -1.10 9.03
CA PHE A 34 -16.80 -1.87 10.13
C PHE A 34 -16.02 -3.16 10.32
N CYS A 35 -15.84 -3.55 11.58
CA CYS A 35 -15.26 -4.83 11.99
C CYS A 35 -13.77 -4.95 11.59
N ARG A 36 -13.26 -6.18 11.43
CA ARG A 36 -11.88 -6.50 11.01
C ARG A 36 -10.76 -6.08 11.95
N GLU A 37 -11.07 -5.74 13.21
CA GLU A 37 -10.08 -5.32 14.23
C GLU A 37 -8.99 -6.36 14.50
N TRP A 38 -9.32 -7.63 14.31
CA TRP A 38 -8.36 -8.73 14.38
C TRP A 38 -7.28 -8.65 13.29
N THR A 39 -7.58 -8.05 12.13
CA THR A 39 -6.63 -7.86 11.03
C THR A 39 -5.58 -6.82 11.40
N PHE A 40 -6.00 -5.67 11.92
CA PHE A 40 -5.09 -4.63 12.42
C PHE A 40 -4.22 -5.15 13.56
N SER A 41 -4.79 -5.98 14.44
CA SER A 41 -4.04 -6.65 15.50
C SER A 41 -2.94 -7.57 14.95
N LYS A 42 -3.22 -8.30 13.85
CA LYS A 42 -2.23 -9.16 13.20
C LYS A 42 -1.13 -8.36 12.52
N ILE A 43 -1.46 -7.25 11.86
CA ILE A 43 -0.48 -6.35 11.24
C ILE A 43 0.41 -5.70 12.31
N ASN A 44 -0.19 -5.18 13.37
CA ASN A 44 0.56 -4.64 14.51
C ASN A 44 1.51 -5.68 15.10
N HIS A 45 1.05 -6.92 15.28
CA HIS A 45 1.92 -8.00 15.74
C HIS A 45 3.11 -8.28 14.79
N CYS A 46 2.90 -8.16 13.46
CA CYS A 46 4.00 -8.27 12.48
C CYS A 46 5.03 -7.15 12.61
N LEU A 47 4.59 -5.93 12.93
CA LEU A 47 5.46 -4.78 13.15
C LEU A 47 6.30 -4.94 14.41
N GLU A 48 5.73 -5.47 15.49
CA GLU A 48 6.41 -5.55 16.80
C GLU A 48 7.35 -6.76 16.95
N ASN A 49 7.04 -7.93 16.37
CA ASN A 49 7.69 -9.21 16.73
C ASN A 49 8.60 -9.82 15.65
N ARG A 50 9.05 -9.01 14.69
CA ARG A 50 9.42 -9.43 13.32
C ARG A 50 10.19 -10.77 13.18
N PRO A 51 9.61 -11.80 12.54
CA PRO A 51 10.36 -12.91 11.94
C PRO A 51 10.15 -13.07 10.42
N THR A 52 9.42 -12.16 9.74
CA THR A 52 9.02 -12.32 8.31
C THR A 52 9.22 -11.05 7.47
N CYS A 53 9.51 -11.21 6.17
CA CYS A 53 9.76 -10.10 5.22
C CYS A 53 8.53 -9.21 4.95
N GLY A 54 7.30 -9.68 5.22
CA GLY A 54 6.08 -8.91 4.98
C GLY A 54 4.80 -9.63 5.42
N ALA A 55 3.64 -9.02 5.15
CA ALA A 55 2.32 -9.60 5.37
C ALA A 55 1.50 -9.58 4.08
N LEU A 56 0.81 -10.68 3.77
CA LEU A 56 -0.05 -10.80 2.59
C LEU A 56 -1.50 -11.01 3.02
N ILE A 57 -2.34 -10.00 2.78
CA ILE A 57 -3.78 -10.06 3.01
C ILE A 57 -4.44 -10.77 1.81
N VAL A 58 -5.16 -11.86 2.08
CA VAL A 58 -5.84 -12.63 1.03
C VAL A 58 -7.32 -12.85 1.33
N GLY A 59 -8.07 -13.10 0.28
CA GLY A 59 -9.47 -13.50 0.36
C GLY A 59 -10.17 -13.35 -0.99
N GLY A 60 -11.37 -13.90 -1.12
CA GLY A 60 -12.21 -13.77 -2.30
C GLY A 60 -12.59 -12.32 -2.64
N SER A 61 -13.30 -12.14 -3.75
CA SER A 61 -13.90 -10.83 -4.06
C SER A 61 -14.89 -10.41 -2.96
N GLY A 62 -15.01 -9.12 -2.70
CA GLY A 62 -15.97 -8.57 -1.72
C GLY A 62 -15.67 -8.83 -0.23
N CYS A 63 -14.62 -9.57 0.14
CA CYS A 63 -14.31 -9.83 1.56
C CYS A 63 -13.70 -8.63 2.32
N GLY A 64 -13.46 -7.50 1.63
CA GLY A 64 -13.00 -6.25 2.24
C GLY A 64 -11.47 -6.04 2.28
N LYS A 65 -10.68 -6.69 1.41
CA LYS A 65 -9.21 -6.48 1.34
C LYS A 65 -8.84 -5.01 1.13
N SER A 66 -9.31 -4.42 0.04
CA SER A 66 -9.07 -3.01 -0.29
C SER A 66 -9.70 -2.07 0.73
N ALA A 67 -10.77 -2.48 1.41
CA ALA A 67 -11.36 -1.70 2.50
C ALA A 67 -10.46 -1.69 3.74
N VAL A 68 -9.84 -2.82 4.11
CA VAL A 68 -8.83 -2.88 5.18
C VAL A 68 -7.63 -2.01 4.83
N CYS A 69 -7.12 -2.09 3.59
CA CYS A 69 -6.02 -1.26 3.13
C CYS A 69 -6.39 0.24 3.16
N ALA A 70 -7.57 0.60 2.67
CA ALA A 70 -8.06 1.98 2.71
C ALA A 70 -8.24 2.50 4.14
N GLU A 71 -8.73 1.69 5.07
CA GLU A 71 -8.88 2.07 6.49
C GLU A 71 -7.51 2.24 7.18
N LEU A 72 -6.47 1.50 6.77
CA LEU A 72 -5.10 1.73 7.25
C LEU A 72 -4.51 3.04 6.71
N THR A 73 -4.83 3.40 5.46
CA THR A 73 -4.35 4.62 4.82
C THR A 73 -5.11 5.88 5.24
N TRP A 74 -6.43 5.77 5.41
CA TRP A 74 -7.30 6.85 5.83
C TRP A 74 -8.30 6.34 6.88
N PRO A 75 -7.86 6.20 8.15
CA PRO A 75 -8.73 5.74 9.23
C PRO A 75 -9.99 6.59 9.34
N THR A 76 -11.14 5.92 9.47
CA THR A 76 -12.44 6.59 9.63
C THR A 76 -12.85 6.78 11.08
N VAL A 77 -12.21 6.08 12.00
CA VAL A 77 -12.40 6.22 13.45
C VAL A 77 -11.32 7.11 14.06
N SER A 78 -11.69 7.89 15.08
CA SER A 78 -10.76 8.76 15.81
C SER A 78 -9.84 7.99 16.78
N GLN A 79 -10.28 6.83 17.25
CA GLN A 79 -9.54 5.97 18.16
C GLN A 79 -9.61 4.53 17.68
N GLY A 80 -8.46 3.87 17.57
CA GLY A 80 -8.38 2.50 17.10
C GLY A 80 -6.94 2.12 16.71
N LYS A 81 -6.73 0.82 16.48
CA LYS A 81 -5.43 0.29 16.04
C LYS A 81 -5.06 0.84 14.65
N GLN A 82 -6.03 1.01 13.77
CA GLN A 82 -5.87 1.62 12.45
C GLN A 82 -5.30 3.05 12.52
N CYS A 83 -5.69 3.86 13.50
CA CYS A 83 -5.16 5.21 13.68
C CYS A 83 -3.69 5.17 14.12
N LEU A 84 -3.35 4.29 15.07
CA LEU A 84 -1.96 4.10 15.51
C LEU A 84 -1.07 3.49 14.41
N LEU A 85 -1.62 2.60 13.59
CA LEU A 85 -0.92 2.02 12.44
C LEU A 85 -0.71 3.08 11.35
N ASN A 86 -1.70 3.92 11.06
CA ASN A 86 -1.58 4.97 10.05
C ASN A 86 -0.39 5.91 10.30
N GLN A 87 -0.07 6.21 11.57
CA GLN A 87 1.11 7.02 11.93
C GLN A 87 2.45 6.39 11.53
N ARG A 88 2.47 5.07 11.25
CA ARG A 88 3.65 4.32 10.82
C ARG A 88 3.62 3.98 9.33
N LEU A 89 2.61 4.43 8.59
CA LEU A 89 2.49 4.24 7.15
C LEU A 89 3.32 5.29 6.42
N ILE A 90 4.24 4.85 5.57
CA ILE A 90 5.14 5.75 4.82
C ILE A 90 4.83 5.82 3.33
N ALA A 91 4.13 4.83 2.79
CA ALA A 91 3.72 4.80 1.40
C ALA A 91 2.56 3.82 1.18
N TRP A 92 1.71 4.12 0.21
CA TRP A 92 0.63 3.25 -0.23
C TRP A 92 0.47 3.29 -1.75
N HIS A 93 -0.02 2.19 -2.31
CA HIS A 93 -0.39 2.09 -3.72
C HIS A 93 -1.60 1.17 -3.85
N PHE A 94 -2.56 1.56 -4.70
CA PHE A 94 -3.76 0.78 -4.97
C PHE A 94 -3.78 0.41 -6.45
N CYS A 95 -3.57 -0.86 -6.77
CA CYS A 95 -3.70 -1.38 -8.13
C CYS A 95 -5.20 -1.49 -8.48
N GLN A 96 -5.66 -0.71 -9.45
CA GLN A 96 -7.06 -0.67 -9.86
C GLN A 96 -7.21 -1.17 -11.30
N ALA A 97 -8.02 -2.21 -11.49
CA ALA A 97 -8.22 -2.84 -12.80
C ALA A 97 -8.72 -1.90 -13.92
N HIS A 98 -9.33 -0.77 -13.56
CA HIS A 98 -9.89 0.21 -14.49
C HIS A 98 -8.98 1.44 -14.70
N ASP A 99 -7.82 1.46 -14.06
CA ASP A 99 -6.83 2.55 -14.15
C ASP A 99 -5.48 1.95 -14.54
N ILE A 100 -5.13 2.06 -15.83
CA ILE A 100 -3.88 1.52 -16.39
C ILE A 100 -2.66 2.15 -15.71
N GLU A 101 -2.74 3.42 -15.32
CA GLU A 101 -1.64 4.15 -14.68
C GLU A 101 -1.34 3.54 -13.31
N SER A 102 -2.37 3.12 -12.57
CA SER A 102 -2.22 2.40 -11.30
C SER A 102 -1.58 1.01 -11.43
N LEU A 103 -1.57 0.42 -12.63
CA LEU A 103 -0.97 -0.89 -12.91
C LEU A 103 0.44 -0.78 -13.51
N SER A 104 0.85 0.43 -13.92
CA SER A 104 2.16 0.71 -14.48
C SER A 104 3.25 0.65 -13.41
N ILE A 105 4.34 -0.06 -13.70
CA ILE A 105 5.52 -0.08 -12.84
C ILE A 105 6.14 1.32 -12.76
N THR A 106 6.21 2.04 -13.87
CA THR A 106 6.75 3.40 -13.92
C THR A 106 6.03 4.32 -12.95
N SER A 107 4.70 4.36 -13.04
CA SER A 107 3.89 5.19 -12.14
C SER A 107 3.96 4.70 -10.69
N PHE A 108 4.05 3.38 -10.46
CA PHE A 108 4.26 2.83 -9.12
C PHE A 108 5.57 3.31 -8.48
N ILE A 109 6.70 3.22 -9.19
CA ILE A 109 8.01 3.63 -8.67
C ILE A 109 8.01 5.14 -8.38
N LEU A 110 7.55 5.95 -9.33
CA LEU A 110 7.51 7.42 -9.17
C LEU A 110 6.63 7.83 -7.98
N ASN A 111 5.43 7.25 -7.86
CA ASN A 111 4.53 7.53 -6.74
C ASN A 111 5.12 7.10 -5.40
N LEU A 112 5.85 5.98 -5.37
CA LEU A 112 6.50 5.51 -4.16
C LEU A 112 7.61 6.47 -3.74
N VAL A 113 8.48 6.87 -4.66
CA VAL A 113 9.56 7.84 -4.41
C VAL A 113 8.99 9.16 -3.90
N ASN A 114 7.91 9.66 -4.50
CA ASN A 114 7.28 10.90 -4.03
C ASN A 114 6.78 10.78 -2.59
N GLN A 115 6.04 9.71 -2.27
CA GLN A 115 5.52 9.48 -0.91
C GLN A 115 6.63 9.31 0.13
N LEU A 116 7.71 8.60 -0.22
CA LEU A 116 8.86 8.42 0.67
C LEU A 116 9.59 9.74 0.91
N SER A 117 9.69 10.60 -0.10
CA SER A 117 10.30 11.93 0.00
C SER A 117 9.51 12.88 0.91
N GLU A 118 8.19 12.73 0.95
CA GLU A 118 7.29 13.52 1.80
C GLU A 118 7.06 12.91 3.20
N SER A 119 7.52 11.68 3.43
CA SER A 119 7.25 10.94 4.64
C SER A 119 7.99 11.53 5.84
N LYS A 120 7.25 11.89 6.89
CA LYS A 120 7.81 12.40 8.15
C LYS A 120 8.43 11.34 9.05
N GLN A 121 8.25 10.06 8.72
CA GLN A 121 8.74 8.95 9.55
C GLN A 121 10.13 8.48 9.15
N ILE A 122 10.64 8.96 8.01
CA ILE A 122 11.98 8.68 7.52
C ILE A 122 12.65 10.01 7.19
N ASN A 123 13.88 10.21 7.65
CA ASN A 123 14.61 11.46 7.44
C ASN A 123 15.77 11.21 6.47
N GLY A 124 16.07 12.20 5.61
CA GLY A 124 17.20 12.14 4.67
C GLY A 124 16.91 11.46 3.33
N TYR A 125 15.75 10.83 3.13
CA TYR A 125 15.39 10.21 1.84
C TYR A 125 15.36 11.24 0.69
N LEU A 126 14.79 12.42 0.95
CA LEU A 126 14.71 13.50 -0.04
C LEU A 126 16.10 13.99 -0.48
N ASP A 127 17.08 14.05 0.43
CA ASP A 127 18.43 14.51 0.10
C ASP A 127 19.14 13.51 -0.84
N ILE A 128 18.95 12.21 -0.60
CA ILE A 128 19.48 11.15 -1.47
C ILE A 128 18.81 11.20 -2.84
N ILE A 129 17.48 11.33 -2.88
CA ILE A 129 16.78 11.34 -4.16
C ILE A 129 17.14 12.58 -4.98
N ASN A 130 17.43 13.73 -4.36
CA ASN A 130 17.82 14.94 -5.06
C ASN A 130 19.21 14.88 -5.72
N ASP A 131 19.96 13.79 -5.56
CA ASP A 131 21.17 13.55 -6.33
C ASP A 131 20.86 13.54 -7.85
N PRO A 132 21.56 14.35 -8.67
CA PRO A 132 21.34 14.42 -10.11
C PRO A 132 21.40 13.07 -10.84
N GLU A 133 22.23 12.13 -10.40
CA GLU A 133 22.32 10.80 -11.03
C GLU A 133 21.07 9.97 -10.72
N VAL A 134 20.58 10.01 -9.48
CA VAL A 134 19.33 9.33 -9.09
C VAL A 134 18.15 9.94 -9.85
N GLN A 135 18.14 11.25 -10.02
CA GLN A 135 17.09 11.92 -10.78
C GLN A 135 17.06 11.58 -12.26
N ARG A 136 18.22 11.34 -12.85
CA ARG A 136 18.29 10.86 -14.22
C ARG A 136 17.66 9.47 -14.39
N LEU A 137 17.79 8.60 -13.38
CA LEU A 137 17.17 7.27 -13.37
C LEU A 137 15.65 7.31 -13.22
N LEU A 138 15.12 8.34 -12.56
CA LEU A 138 13.67 8.53 -12.39
C LEU A 138 12.96 9.02 -13.65
N ASN A 139 13.67 9.19 -14.77
CA ASN A 139 13.00 9.44 -16.05
C ASN A 139 12.17 8.22 -16.46
N PRO A 140 10.91 8.40 -16.90
CA PRO A 140 10.02 7.30 -17.31
C PRO A 140 10.66 6.34 -18.32
N VAL A 141 11.46 6.86 -19.25
CA VAL A 141 12.16 6.08 -20.28
C VAL A 141 13.20 5.13 -19.67
N GLU A 142 13.94 5.55 -18.64
CA GLU A 142 14.91 4.70 -17.96
C GLU A 142 14.21 3.64 -17.09
N ILE A 143 13.09 4.01 -16.45
CA ILE A 143 12.27 3.06 -15.68
C ILE A 143 11.69 1.96 -16.58
N GLU A 144 11.15 2.31 -17.75
CA GLU A 144 10.61 1.33 -18.72
C GLU A 144 11.71 0.43 -19.31
N LYS A 145 12.93 0.95 -19.39
CA LYS A 145 14.08 0.21 -19.90
C LYS A 145 14.53 -0.86 -18.92
N ASN A 146 14.68 -0.54 -17.64
CA ASN A 146 15.05 -1.48 -16.59
C ASN A 146 14.44 -1.10 -15.22
N PRO A 147 13.22 -1.59 -14.92
CA PRO A 147 12.50 -1.18 -13.71
C PRO A 147 13.15 -1.72 -12.43
N ASP A 148 13.73 -2.93 -12.46
CA ASP A 148 14.38 -3.52 -11.28
C ASP A 148 15.61 -2.72 -10.85
N LEU A 149 16.44 -2.27 -11.80
CA LEU A 149 17.60 -1.43 -11.52
C LEU A 149 17.18 -0.09 -10.91
N VAL A 150 16.19 0.58 -11.50
CA VAL A 150 15.72 1.88 -10.97
C VAL A 150 15.08 1.68 -9.59
N PHE A 151 14.30 0.63 -9.39
CA PHE A 151 13.73 0.32 -8.08
C PHE A 151 14.82 0.07 -7.02
N GLN A 152 15.87 -0.65 -7.39
CA GLN A 152 17.01 -0.87 -6.50
C GLN A 152 17.69 0.46 -6.12
N GLN A 153 18.08 1.28 -7.09
CA GLN A 153 18.89 2.49 -6.86
C GLN A 153 18.10 3.68 -6.33
N ALA A 154 16.81 3.80 -6.69
CA ALA A 154 15.98 4.94 -6.27
C ALA A 154 15.11 4.64 -5.05
N VAL A 155 14.83 3.37 -4.73
CA VAL A 155 13.98 3.00 -3.59
C VAL A 155 14.77 2.20 -2.55
N LEU A 156 15.34 1.05 -2.91
CA LEU A 156 15.90 0.13 -1.93
C LEU A 156 17.21 0.63 -1.31
N GLU A 157 18.18 1.05 -2.13
CA GLU A 157 19.47 1.55 -1.68
C GLU A 157 19.32 2.81 -0.81
N PRO A 158 18.53 3.83 -1.21
CA PRO A 158 18.27 4.98 -0.34
C PRO A 158 17.66 4.56 0.99
N LEU A 159 16.67 3.67 1.00
CA LEU A 159 16.06 3.15 2.23
C LEU A 159 17.05 2.35 3.10
N GLN A 160 18.04 1.68 2.52
CA GLN A 160 19.08 0.98 3.28
C GLN A 160 20.09 1.95 3.92
N MET A 161 20.34 3.10 3.29
CA MET A 161 21.28 4.12 3.78
C MET A 161 20.71 4.95 4.94
N LEU A 162 19.39 5.03 5.10
CA LEU A 162 18.77 5.82 6.16
C LEU A 162 19.04 5.24 7.55
N GLU A 163 19.10 6.13 8.53
CA GLU A 163 19.00 5.73 9.93
C GLU A 163 17.65 5.06 10.19
N LYS A 164 17.68 3.96 10.94
CA LYS A 164 16.45 3.24 11.30
C LYS A 164 15.53 4.17 12.10
N PRO A 165 14.22 4.23 11.78
CA PRO A 165 13.27 4.98 12.60
C PRO A 165 13.10 4.41 14.00
N GLU A 166 12.54 5.19 14.93
CA GLU A 166 12.25 4.75 16.31
C GLU A 166 11.31 3.54 16.37
N ARG A 167 10.39 3.45 15.40
CA ARG A 167 9.39 2.38 15.30
C ARG A 167 9.43 1.80 13.90
N THR A 168 9.18 0.50 13.79
CA THR A 168 9.02 -0.17 12.50
C THR A 168 7.86 0.47 11.73
N VAL A 169 8.14 0.86 10.50
CA VAL A 169 7.19 1.47 9.56
C VAL A 169 6.74 0.45 8.52
N PHE A 170 5.71 0.79 7.74
CA PHE A 170 5.25 -0.09 6.66
C PHE A 170 4.74 0.67 5.45
N MET A 171 4.64 -0.07 4.36
CA MET A 171 3.97 0.37 3.14
C MET A 171 2.89 -0.62 2.73
N ILE A 172 1.89 -0.11 2.01
CA ILE A 172 0.75 -0.89 1.52
C ILE A 172 0.80 -0.97 0.00
N VAL A 173 0.64 -2.17 -0.56
CA VAL A 173 0.35 -2.34 -1.99
C VAL A 173 -0.90 -3.20 -2.13
N ASP A 174 -2.03 -2.57 -2.39
CA ASP A 174 -3.33 -3.23 -2.52
C ASP A 174 -3.51 -3.83 -3.91
N SER A 175 -4.07 -5.03 -3.95
CA SER A 175 -4.50 -5.73 -5.17
C SER A 175 -3.36 -5.99 -6.16
N ILE A 176 -2.20 -6.46 -5.67
CA ILE A 176 -1.02 -6.79 -6.50
C ILE A 176 -1.27 -7.87 -7.56
N ASP A 177 -2.40 -8.59 -7.47
CA ASP A 177 -2.83 -9.53 -8.50
C ASP A 177 -3.55 -8.91 -9.69
N GLU A 178 -3.93 -7.62 -9.61
CA GLU A 178 -4.34 -6.84 -10.76
C GLU A 178 -3.09 -6.46 -11.56
N CYS A 179 -3.07 -6.79 -12.86
CA CYS A 179 -1.98 -6.42 -13.74
C CYS A 179 -2.50 -6.17 -15.15
N TYR A 180 -1.85 -5.26 -15.85
CA TYR A 180 -2.07 -5.03 -17.27
C TYR A 180 -0.90 -5.62 -18.05
N LEU A 181 -1.10 -6.79 -18.64
CA LEU A 181 -0.11 -7.41 -19.52
C LEU A 181 -0.14 -6.70 -20.87
N GLN A 182 0.77 -5.74 -21.08
CA GLN A 182 1.10 -5.30 -22.43
C GLN A 182 1.76 -6.45 -23.19
N SER A 183 1.40 -6.59 -24.48
CA SER A 183 1.83 -7.66 -25.37
C SER A 183 3.36 -7.85 -25.41
N LEU A 184 3.79 -8.98 -24.84
CA LEU A 184 4.90 -9.88 -25.21
C LEU A 184 6.08 -9.27 -26.02
N GLY A 185 7.13 -8.91 -25.29
CA GLY A 185 8.50 -9.22 -25.69
C GLY A 185 9.12 -10.12 -24.61
N GLU A 186 9.85 -11.17 -24.99
CA GLU A 186 10.65 -11.97 -24.07
C GLU A 186 11.84 -11.14 -23.57
N LYS A 187 11.59 -10.28 -22.57
CA LYS A 187 12.65 -9.72 -21.76
C LYS A 187 12.97 -10.73 -20.66
N ASN A 188 13.98 -11.57 -20.91
CA ASN A 188 14.45 -12.54 -19.93
C ASN A 188 15.03 -11.82 -18.71
N GLY A 189 14.32 -11.87 -17.58
CA GLY A 189 14.83 -11.48 -16.26
C GLY A 189 14.31 -10.17 -15.67
N GLU A 190 13.55 -9.35 -16.41
CA GLU A 190 12.99 -8.08 -15.92
C GLU A 190 11.56 -8.27 -15.37
N SER A 191 11.23 -7.55 -14.31
CA SER A 191 9.91 -7.51 -13.70
C SER A 191 8.90 -6.81 -14.61
N ARG A 192 7.80 -7.48 -14.96
CA ARG A 192 6.76 -6.96 -15.87
C ARG A 192 5.48 -6.54 -15.15
N THR A 193 5.34 -6.93 -13.88
CA THR A 193 4.23 -6.50 -13.03
C THR A 193 4.74 -6.00 -11.69
N ILE A 194 3.93 -5.19 -10.99
CA ILE A 194 4.24 -4.75 -9.63
C ILE A 194 4.44 -5.94 -8.69
N ALA A 195 3.67 -7.02 -8.86
CA ALA A 195 3.86 -8.26 -8.09
C ALA A 195 5.24 -8.90 -8.33
N GLU A 196 5.67 -9.02 -9.59
CA GLU A 196 7.00 -9.55 -9.93
C GLU A 196 8.11 -8.65 -9.36
N LEU A 197 8.00 -7.33 -9.51
CA LEU A 197 8.97 -6.35 -8.99
C LEU A 197 9.14 -6.49 -7.47
N LEU A 198 8.03 -6.51 -6.73
CA LEU A 198 8.05 -6.67 -5.28
C LEU A 198 8.55 -8.06 -4.88
N ALA A 199 8.15 -9.12 -5.59
CA ALA A 199 8.58 -10.48 -5.30
C ALA A 199 10.09 -10.69 -5.51
N ASN A 200 10.66 -10.06 -6.53
CA ASN A 200 12.09 -10.17 -6.81
C ASN A 200 12.92 -9.37 -5.80
N ASN A 201 12.38 -8.27 -5.27
CA ASN A 201 13.14 -7.32 -4.48
C ASN A 201 12.81 -7.28 -2.98
N HIS A 202 11.78 -8.01 -2.50
CA HIS A 202 11.32 -7.87 -1.11
C HIS A 202 12.38 -8.20 -0.04
N HIS A 203 13.41 -8.97 -0.39
CA HIS A 203 14.49 -9.36 0.52
C HIS A 203 15.50 -8.23 0.78
N ASN A 204 15.53 -7.22 -0.10
CA ASN A 204 16.43 -6.07 -0.02
C ASN A 204 15.81 -4.88 0.75
N PHE A 205 14.58 -4.99 1.23
CA PHE A 205 14.02 -3.94 2.09
C PHE A 205 14.71 -3.93 3.46
N PRO A 206 14.92 -2.74 4.06
CA PRO A 206 15.55 -2.67 5.36
C PRO A 206 14.74 -3.39 6.45
N PRO A 207 15.40 -3.90 7.49
CA PRO A 207 14.76 -4.70 8.54
C PRO A 207 13.74 -3.90 9.39
N TRP A 208 13.69 -2.57 9.25
CA TRP A 208 12.74 -1.69 9.93
C TRP A 208 11.48 -1.36 9.09
N LEU A 209 11.36 -1.88 7.87
CA LEU A 209 10.24 -1.61 6.96
C LEU A 209 9.48 -2.88 6.59
N LEU A 210 8.18 -2.93 6.92
CA LEU A 210 7.29 -4.05 6.59
C LEU A 210 6.51 -3.79 5.28
N LEU A 211 6.52 -4.74 4.36
CA LEU A 211 5.66 -4.70 3.18
C LEU A 211 4.31 -5.39 3.48
N VAL A 212 3.21 -4.66 3.30
CA VAL A 212 1.83 -5.20 3.43
C VAL A 212 1.20 -5.22 2.04
N CYS A 213 1.03 -6.42 1.48
CA CYS A 213 0.38 -6.59 0.18
C CYS A 213 -1.02 -7.17 0.32
N SER A 214 -1.88 -6.92 -0.66
CA SER A 214 -3.21 -7.54 -0.76
C SER A 214 -3.37 -8.26 -2.10
N ALA A 215 -3.97 -9.46 -2.09
CA ALA A 215 -4.22 -10.22 -3.32
C ALA A 215 -5.49 -11.08 -3.24
N ARG A 216 -6.12 -11.40 -4.38
CA ARG A 216 -7.20 -12.41 -4.40
C ARG A 216 -6.64 -13.79 -4.06
N LYS A 217 -7.39 -14.53 -3.26
CA LYS A 217 -7.04 -15.91 -2.85
C LYS A 217 -6.91 -16.87 -4.04
N GLN A 218 -7.64 -16.59 -5.13
CA GLN A 218 -7.61 -17.37 -6.37
C GLN A 218 -6.32 -17.15 -7.19
N SER A 219 -5.60 -16.04 -6.98
CA SER A 219 -4.35 -15.74 -7.68
C SER A 219 -3.20 -16.55 -7.09
N LYS A 220 -3.14 -17.83 -7.47
CA LYS A 220 -2.14 -18.79 -6.95
C LYS A 220 -0.71 -18.40 -7.35
N THR A 221 -0.52 -17.85 -8.55
CA THR A 221 0.79 -17.40 -9.03
C THR A 221 1.35 -16.31 -8.12
N VAL A 222 0.59 -15.24 -7.89
CA VAL A 222 0.99 -14.16 -6.99
C VAL A 222 1.16 -14.66 -5.56
N THR A 223 0.21 -15.45 -5.04
CA THR A 223 0.32 -15.98 -3.66
C THR A 223 1.58 -16.84 -3.46
N ARG A 224 2.08 -17.52 -4.50
CA ARG A 224 3.32 -18.33 -4.44
C ARG A 224 4.59 -17.47 -4.43
N MET A 225 4.58 -16.31 -5.08
CA MET A 225 5.71 -15.38 -5.07
C MET A 225 6.01 -14.86 -3.66
N PHE A 226 4.98 -14.74 -2.80
CA PHE A 226 5.09 -14.20 -1.44
C PHE A 226 4.99 -15.28 -0.36
N THR A 227 5.58 -16.47 -0.56
CA THR A 227 5.51 -17.58 0.42
C THR A 227 6.19 -17.27 1.77
N GLY A 228 7.18 -16.37 1.78
CA GLY A 228 7.81 -15.87 3.01
C GLY A 228 6.97 -14.84 3.80
N PHE A 229 5.82 -14.43 3.28
CA PHE A 229 4.98 -13.41 3.91
C PHE A 229 3.98 -14.06 4.86
N ARG A 230 3.70 -13.38 5.99
CA ARG A 230 2.64 -13.81 6.90
C ARG A 230 1.28 -13.64 6.23
N LYS A 231 0.63 -14.77 5.94
CA LYS A 231 -0.67 -14.78 5.25
C LYS A 231 -1.84 -14.48 6.20
N ILE A 232 -2.63 -13.45 5.87
CA ILE A 232 -3.82 -13.02 6.60
C ILE A 232 -5.07 -13.24 5.72
N SER A 233 -5.76 -14.37 5.91
CA SER A 233 -6.99 -14.68 5.16
C SER A 233 -8.22 -14.06 5.80
N LEU A 234 -8.92 -13.16 5.10
CA LEU A 234 -10.12 -12.46 5.56
C LEU A 234 -11.41 -13.29 5.48
N ASP A 235 -11.37 -14.43 4.78
CA ASP A 235 -12.50 -15.27 4.42
C ASP A 235 -12.31 -16.74 4.87
N ASP A 236 -11.40 -17.01 5.80
CA ASP A 236 -11.18 -18.37 6.31
C ASP A 236 -12.22 -18.70 7.40
N LEU A 237 -13.38 -19.18 6.96
CA LEU A 237 -14.52 -19.51 7.83
C LEU A 237 -14.24 -20.65 8.82
N ARG A 238 -13.11 -21.36 8.70
CA ARG A 238 -12.65 -22.31 9.72
C ARG A 238 -12.18 -21.62 10.99
N LYS A 239 -11.90 -20.31 10.92
CA LYS A 239 -11.46 -19.50 12.06
C LYS A 239 -12.68 -18.83 12.72
N SER A 240 -12.95 -19.18 13.97
CA SER A 240 -14.10 -18.67 14.73
C SER A 240 -14.18 -17.15 14.80
N HIS A 241 -13.05 -16.45 14.93
CA HIS A 241 -13.01 -14.98 14.92
C HIS A 241 -13.47 -14.39 13.58
N VAL A 242 -13.21 -15.04 12.45
CA VAL A 242 -13.67 -14.58 11.13
C VAL A 242 -15.18 -14.73 11.01
N VAL A 243 -15.75 -15.83 11.50
CA VAL A 243 -17.20 -16.06 11.48
C VAL A 243 -17.93 -15.01 12.33
N ARG A 244 -17.45 -14.78 13.57
CA ARG A 244 -18.03 -13.76 14.46
C ARG A 244 -17.94 -12.36 13.87
N ASP A 245 -16.81 -12.03 13.24
CA ASP A 245 -16.57 -10.74 12.59
C ASP A 245 -17.52 -10.50 11.42
N VAL A 246 -17.81 -11.54 10.61
CA VAL A 246 -18.81 -11.46 9.53
C VAL A 246 -20.23 -11.29 10.09
N GLN A 247 -20.59 -12.01 11.15
CA GLN A 247 -21.89 -11.84 11.82
C GLN A 247 -22.06 -10.43 12.37
N GLN A 248 -21.03 -9.90 13.04
CA GLN A 248 -21.04 -8.54 13.55
C GLN A 248 -21.17 -7.51 12.43
N TYR A 249 -20.52 -7.73 11.29
CA TYR A 249 -20.64 -6.86 10.13
C TYR A 249 -22.08 -6.79 9.61
N ILE A 250 -22.78 -7.93 9.55
CA ILE A 250 -24.20 -7.99 9.14
C ILE A 250 -25.06 -7.18 10.12
N LEU A 251 -24.90 -7.38 11.42
CA LEU A 251 -25.64 -6.63 12.45
C LEU A 251 -25.39 -5.12 12.34
N CYS A 252 -24.13 -4.69 12.23
CA CYS A 252 -23.78 -3.27 12.08
C CYS A 252 -24.38 -2.65 10.81
N ARG A 253 -24.51 -3.42 9.72
CA ARG A 253 -25.12 -2.93 8.47
C ARG A 253 -26.63 -2.82 8.57
N LEU A 254 -27.29 -3.78 9.21
CA LEU A 254 -28.74 -3.76 9.47
C LEU A 254 -29.12 -2.59 10.37
N ASP A 255 -28.43 -2.41 11.52
CA ASP A 255 -28.65 -1.28 12.43
C ASP A 255 -28.57 0.08 11.74
N LYS A 256 -27.65 0.21 10.78
CA LYS A 256 -27.48 1.46 10.03
C LYS A 256 -28.61 1.68 9.02
N GLU A 257 -29.12 0.63 8.39
CA GLU A 257 -30.24 0.71 7.45
C GLU A 257 -31.55 1.00 8.17
N GLU A 258 -31.80 0.39 9.33
CA GLU A 258 -32.98 0.72 10.17
C GLU A 258 -32.96 2.19 10.63
N ARG A 259 -31.79 2.73 10.97
CA ARG A 259 -31.65 4.16 11.31
C ARG A 259 -31.88 5.10 10.12
N LEU A 260 -31.70 4.64 8.90
CA LEU A 260 -31.95 5.41 7.68
C LEU A 260 -33.42 5.31 7.22
N SER A 261 -34.11 4.21 7.52
CA SER A 261 -35.54 4.03 7.22
C SER A 261 -36.47 4.72 8.22
N ASN A 262 -35.96 5.13 9.38
CA ASN A 262 -36.70 5.81 10.45
C ASN A 262 -36.51 7.35 10.45
N ILE A 263 -36.05 7.92 9.32
CA ILE A 263 -35.93 9.36 9.05
C ILE A 263 -36.82 9.67 7.85
#